data_AF-A0A959S3F3-F1
#
_entry.id   AF-A0A959S3F3-F1
#
_cell.length_a   1.000
_cell.length_b   1.000
_cell.length_c   1.000
_cell.angle_alpha   90.00
_cell.angle_beta   90.00
_cell.angle_gamma   90.00
#
_symmetry.space_group_name_H-M   'P 1'
#
loop_
_entity.id
_entity.type
_entity.pdbx_description
1 polymer ?
#
loop_
_entity_poly.entity_id
_entity_poly.type
_entity_poly.pdbx_seq_one_letter_code
_entity_poly.pdbx_strand_id
1 'polypeptide(L)'
;MLFLVVRSSAVATSCVPSDSSRYTGFVVALAWPKAWAKQAGDGYDRLMSGLGFNDGGFYRVGHAALVLVSMKDSSCHYFDFGRYHTPFGYGRVRDEETDHDLSILTKAHIDGRRIV
;
A
#
# COMPACT_ATOMS: atom_id res chain seq x y z
N MET A 1 -5.66 9.28 -9.25
CA MET A 1 -4.35 8.85 -8.73
C MET A 1 -3.89 9.94 -7.77
N LEU A 2 -3.97 9.70 -6.47
CA LEU A 2 -3.55 10.68 -5.46
C LEU A 2 -2.35 10.06 -4.73
N PHE A 3 -1.15 10.53 -5.05
CA PHE A 3 0.03 10.19 -4.28
C PHE A 3 -0.02 11.01 -2.99
N LEU A 4 -0.36 10.37 -1.87
CA LEU A 4 -0.18 10.99 -0.56
C LEU A 4 1.28 10.77 -0.15
N VAL A 5 2.15 11.67 -0.59
CA VAL A 5 3.46 11.83 0.05
C VAL A 5 3.19 12.46 1.41
N VAL A 6 3.35 11.69 2.49
CA VAL A 6 3.30 12.22 3.85
C VAL A 6 4.46 13.20 4.02
N ARG A 7 4.20 14.49 3.81
CA ARG A 7 5.13 15.56 4.12
C ARG A 7 5.04 15.84 5.62
N SER A 8 5.93 15.22 6.39
CA SER A 8 6.19 15.67 7.75
C SER A 8 6.99 16.97 7.70
N SER A 9 6.31 18.10 7.91
CA SER A 9 6.97 19.38 8.17
C SER A 9 7.24 19.50 9.66
N ALA A 10 8.40 18.99 10.09
CA ALA A 10 8.99 19.36 11.37
C ALA A 10 10.39 19.92 11.10
N VAL A 11 10.52 21.24 11.16
CA VAL A 11 11.81 21.90 11.31
C VAL A 11 12.21 21.71 12.77
N ALA A 12 12.98 20.66 13.02
CA ALA A 12 13.66 20.45 14.29
C ALA A 12 15.16 20.69 14.06
N THR A 13 15.60 21.90 14.38
CA THR A 13 17.02 22.22 14.56
C THR A 13 17.48 21.55 15.85
N SER A 14 17.90 20.30 15.76
CA SER A 14 18.66 19.64 16.82
C SER A 14 19.61 18.67 16.16
N CYS A 15 20.90 18.81 16.47
CA CYS A 15 21.98 17.99 15.99
C CYS A 15 21.71 16.50 16.27
N VAL A 16 21.05 15.82 15.32
CA VAL A 16 20.90 14.38 15.34
C VAL A 16 22.23 13.79 14.85
N PRO A 17 22.88 12.91 15.61
CA PRO A 17 24.10 12.25 15.15
C PRO A 17 23.82 11.57 13.81
N SER A 18 24.69 11.82 12.83
CA SER A 18 24.66 11.21 11.50
C SER A 18 25.07 9.74 11.57
N ASP A 19 24.32 8.92 12.29
CA ASP A 19 24.47 7.48 12.21
C ASP A 19 23.55 6.98 11.07
N SER A 20 24.11 6.95 9.86
CA SER A 20 23.45 6.43 8.66
C SER A 20 23.15 4.93 8.73
N SER A 21 23.52 4.23 9.82
CA SER A 21 23.33 2.79 9.96
C SER A 21 21.96 2.34 10.48
N ARG A 22 21.11 3.27 10.98
CA ARG A 22 19.84 2.87 11.63
C ARG A 22 18.64 2.72 10.70
N TYR A 23 18.65 3.32 9.51
CA TYR A 23 17.54 3.25 8.56
C TYR A 23 17.96 2.49 7.32
N THR A 24 17.24 1.43 7.00
CA THR A 24 17.59 0.51 5.91
C THR A 24 16.79 0.73 4.62
N GLY A 25 15.77 1.59 4.67
CA GLY A 25 14.81 1.74 3.58
C GLY A 25 13.74 2.81 3.80
N PHE A 26 12.85 2.91 2.82
CA PHE A 26 11.63 3.74 2.86
C PHE A 26 10.40 2.86 2.67
N VAL A 27 9.25 3.36 3.13
CA VAL A 27 7.93 2.79 2.83
C VAL A 27 7.10 3.86 2.13
N VAL A 28 6.58 3.54 0.95
CA VAL A 28 5.68 4.40 0.20
C VAL A 28 4.27 3.83 0.29
N ALA A 29 3.37 4.55 0.94
CA ALA A 29 1.96 4.18 1.03
C ALA A 29 1.22 4.62 -0.24
N LEU A 30 0.52 3.68 -0.87
CA LEU A 30 -0.33 3.90 -2.03
C LEU A 30 -1.78 3.70 -1.65
N ALA A 31 -2.67 4.54 -2.17
CA ALA A 31 -4.10 4.45 -1.92
C ALA A 31 -4.92 4.77 -3.17
N TRP A 32 -5.93 3.94 -3.43
CA TRP A 32 -6.96 4.14 -4.44
C TRP A 32 -8.31 4.29 -3.75
N PRO A 33 -8.72 5.51 -3.36
CA PRO A 33 -9.90 5.73 -2.51
C PRO A 33 -11.24 5.38 -3.16
N LYS A 34 -11.27 5.13 -4.48
CA LYS A 34 -12.49 4.80 -5.23
C LYS A 34 -12.44 3.40 -5.87
N ALA A 35 -11.52 2.54 -5.42
CA ALA A 35 -11.50 1.15 -5.86
C ALA A 35 -12.69 0.36 -5.30
N TRP A 36 -13.13 -0.62 -6.08
CA TRP A 36 -14.18 -1.55 -5.69
C TRP A 36 -13.57 -2.74 -4.96
N ALA A 37 -14.09 -3.06 -3.79
CA ALA A 37 -13.73 -4.23 -3.01
C ALA A 37 -14.93 -5.17 -2.92
N LYS A 38 -14.67 -6.47 -3.05
CA LYS A 38 -15.71 -7.50 -2.89
C LYS A 38 -16.20 -7.53 -1.44
N GLN A 39 -17.50 -7.70 -1.25
CA GLN A 39 -18.12 -7.76 0.07
C GLN A 39 -17.53 -8.85 0.97
N ALA A 40 -17.70 -8.66 2.29
CA ALA A 40 -17.11 -9.57 3.24
C ALA A 40 -17.78 -10.95 3.23
N GLY A 41 -19.08 -10.98 2.94
CA GLY A 41 -19.90 -12.17 3.02
C GLY A 41 -20.73 -12.31 4.29
N ASP A 42 -20.95 -11.22 5.02
CA ASP A 42 -21.46 -11.23 6.39
C ASP A 42 -22.89 -10.65 6.45
N GLY A 43 -23.59 -10.85 7.57
CA GLY A 43 -24.99 -10.46 7.73
C GLY A 43 -25.28 -8.98 7.49
N TYR A 44 -24.29 -8.11 7.75
CA TYR A 44 -24.41 -6.67 7.47
C TYR A 44 -24.45 -6.35 5.97
N ASP A 45 -23.93 -7.22 5.10
CA ASP A 45 -23.97 -7.00 3.65
C ASP A 45 -25.41 -6.91 3.14
N ARG A 46 -26.32 -7.68 3.75
CA ARG A 46 -27.76 -7.62 3.42
C ARG A 46 -28.36 -6.26 3.78
N LEU A 47 -27.96 -5.70 4.92
CA LEU A 47 -28.40 -4.37 5.34
C LEU A 47 -27.81 -3.28 4.42
N MET A 48 -26.51 -3.33 4.15
CA MET A 48 -25.82 -2.34 3.33
C MET A 48 -26.26 -2.37 1.87
N SER A 49 -26.64 -3.55 1.34
CA SER A 49 -27.27 -3.68 0.03
C SER A 49 -28.67 -3.07 0.01
N GLY A 50 -29.49 -3.29 1.06
CA GLY A 50 -30.80 -2.63 1.19
C GLY A 50 -30.72 -1.09 1.26
N LEU A 51 -29.60 -0.55 1.77
CA LEU A 51 -29.33 0.88 1.84
C LEU A 51 -28.68 1.46 0.57
N GLY A 52 -28.36 0.62 -0.43
CA GLY A 52 -27.74 1.05 -1.69
C GLY A 52 -26.24 1.34 -1.63
N PHE A 53 -25.54 0.95 -0.55
CA PHE A 53 -24.09 1.07 -0.44
C PHE A 53 -23.31 -0.09 -1.07
N ASN A 54 -23.99 -1.21 -1.29
CA ASN A 54 -23.45 -2.41 -1.94
C ASN A 54 -24.06 -2.54 -3.33
N ASP A 55 -23.21 -2.51 -4.35
CA ASP A 55 -23.60 -2.66 -5.75
C ASP A 55 -23.13 -4.03 -6.25
N GLY A 56 -24.07 -4.95 -6.45
CA GLY A 56 -23.79 -6.28 -7.01
C GLY A 56 -22.78 -7.12 -6.23
N GLY A 57 -22.64 -6.89 -4.92
CA GLY A 57 -21.66 -7.58 -4.07
C GLY A 57 -20.32 -6.86 -3.90
N PHE A 58 -20.24 -5.60 -4.32
CA PHE A 58 -19.05 -4.77 -4.25
C PHE A 58 -19.30 -3.46 -3.50
N TYR A 59 -18.29 -3.02 -2.77
CA TYR A 59 -18.25 -1.75 -2.07
C TYR A 59 -17.20 -0.84 -2.66
N ARG A 60 -17.53 0.46 -2.77
CA ARG A 60 -16.56 1.49 -3.16
C ARG A 60 -15.82 2.04 -1.94
N VAL A 61 -15.00 1.20 -1.31
CA VAL A 61 -14.24 1.50 -0.07
C VAL A 61 -12.78 1.86 -0.32
N GLY A 62 -12.29 1.62 -1.53
CA GLY A 62 -10.90 1.85 -1.90
C GLY A 62 -9.99 0.65 -1.68
N HIS A 63 -8.73 0.82 -2.08
CA HIS A 63 -7.66 -0.17 -1.94
C HIS A 63 -6.38 0.53 -1.48
N ALA A 64 -5.52 -0.18 -0.78
CA ALA A 64 -4.24 0.33 -0.31
C ALA A 64 -3.13 -0.68 -0.57
N ALA A 65 -1.94 -0.18 -0.84
CA ALA A 65 -0.74 -0.96 -1.05
C ALA A 65 0.47 -0.25 -0.46
N LEU A 66 1.55 -0.98 -0.26
CA LEU A 66 2.82 -0.48 0.21
C LEU A 66 3.90 -0.80 -0.82
N VAL A 67 4.84 0.12 -1.01
CA VAL A 67 6.09 -0.16 -1.71
C VAL A 67 7.23 0.00 -0.72
N LEU A 68 7.98 -1.08 -0.51
CA LEU A 68 9.20 -1.08 0.28
C LEU A 68 10.38 -0.74 -0.62
N VAL A 69 11.13 0.29 -0.26
CA VAL A 69 12.31 0.74 -1.01
C VAL A 69 13.56 0.48 -0.19
N SER A 70 14.47 -0.34 -0.71
CA SER A 70 15.74 -0.62 -0.05
C SER A 70 16.76 0.48 -0.32
N MET A 71 17.40 1.02 0.72
CA MET A 71 18.48 2.00 0.55
C MET A 71 19.80 1.35 0.07
N LYS A 72 19.94 0.03 0.20
CA LYS A 72 21.18 -0.68 -0.12
C LYS A 72 21.42 -0.80 -1.63
N ASP A 73 20.37 -1.11 -2.37
CA ASP A 73 20.41 -1.46 -3.79
C ASP A 73 19.34 -0.71 -4.62
N SER A 74 18.57 0.16 -3.96
CA SER A 74 17.50 0.96 -4.55
C SER A 74 16.37 0.13 -5.18
N SER A 75 16.20 -1.12 -4.74
CA SER A 75 15.11 -1.98 -5.17
C SER A 75 13.76 -1.52 -4.60
N CYS A 76 12.68 -1.79 -5.35
CA CYS A 76 11.31 -1.47 -4.98
C CYS A 76 10.49 -2.77 -4.95
N HIS A 77 9.84 -3.06 -3.83
CA HIS A 77 9.02 -4.26 -3.67
C HIS A 77 7.59 -3.85 -3.33
N TYR A 78 6.62 -4.25 -4.17
CA TYR A 78 5.20 -3.96 -3.98
C TYR A 78 4.54 -5.01 -3.09
N PHE A 79 3.67 -4.55 -2.18
CA PHE A 79 2.83 -5.39 -1.34
C PHE A 79 1.42 -4.84 -1.26
N ASP A 80 0.42 -5.69 -1.45
CA ASP A 80 -0.95 -5.38 -1.08
C ASP A 80 -1.66 -6.56 -0.43
N PHE A 81 -2.79 -6.29 0.20
CA PHE A 81 -3.65 -7.31 0.78
C PHE A 81 -5.04 -7.21 0.20
N GLY A 82 -5.59 -8.34 -0.23
CA GLY A 82 -6.93 -8.38 -0.75
C GLY A 82 -7.44 -9.80 -0.98
N ARG A 83 -8.66 -9.89 -1.51
CA ARG A 83 -9.36 -11.15 -1.75
C ARG A 83 -9.04 -11.68 -3.15
N TYR A 84 -7.78 -12.05 -3.38
CA TYR A 84 -7.26 -12.46 -4.68
C TYR A 84 -7.09 -13.97 -4.77
N HIS A 85 -7.91 -14.63 -5.61
CA HIS A 85 -7.92 -16.09 -5.74
C HIS A 85 -7.99 -16.82 -4.39
N THR A 86 -8.69 -16.24 -3.41
CA THR A 86 -8.87 -16.78 -2.08
C THR A 86 -10.26 -17.39 -1.89
N PRO A 87 -10.39 -18.41 -1.02
CA PRO A 87 -11.70 -18.86 -0.57
C PRO A 87 -12.49 -17.73 0.09
N PHE A 88 -13.81 -17.88 0.12
CA PHE A 88 -14.69 -16.91 0.75
C PHE A 88 -14.33 -16.68 2.22
N GLY A 89 -14.28 -15.42 2.64
CA GLY A 89 -13.87 -15.03 3.99
C GLY A 89 -12.37 -14.84 4.19
N TYR A 90 -11.53 -15.17 3.21
CA TYR A 90 -10.08 -15.05 3.30
C TYR A 90 -9.53 -13.96 2.39
N GLY A 91 -8.43 -13.35 2.80
CA GLY A 91 -7.58 -12.52 1.95
C GLY A 91 -6.16 -13.07 1.92
N ARG A 92 -5.37 -12.60 0.97
CA ARG A 92 -3.97 -12.99 0.76
C ARG A 92 -3.12 -11.74 0.53
N VAL A 93 -1.91 -11.76 1.05
CA VAL A 93 -0.87 -10.78 0.72
C VAL A 93 -0.28 -11.14 -0.64
N ARG A 94 -0.14 -10.16 -1.52
CA ARG A 94 0.49 -10.32 -2.82
C ARG A 94 1.78 -9.52 -2.89
N ASP A 95 2.71 -10.07 -3.63
CA ASP A 95 4.03 -9.54 -3.93
C ASP A 95 4.56 -10.16 -5.23
N GLU A 96 5.80 -9.84 -5.59
CA GLU A 96 6.42 -10.39 -6.80
C GLU A 96 6.68 -11.90 -6.75
N GLU A 97 6.82 -12.50 -5.55
CA GLU A 97 7.07 -13.94 -5.40
C GLU A 97 5.81 -14.74 -5.77
N THR A 98 4.67 -14.28 -5.29
CA THR A 98 3.38 -14.96 -5.51
C THR A 98 2.66 -14.49 -6.78
N ASP A 99 2.97 -13.28 -7.26
CA ASP A 99 2.35 -12.64 -8.42
C ASP A 99 3.41 -11.87 -9.22
N HIS A 100 3.99 -12.53 -10.23
CA HIS A 100 5.12 -12.01 -11.02
C HIS A 100 4.83 -10.65 -11.69
N ASP A 101 3.57 -10.38 -12.03
CA ASP A 101 3.13 -9.11 -12.63
C ASP A 101 3.27 -7.91 -11.68
N LEU A 102 3.51 -8.14 -10.39
CA LEU A 102 3.72 -7.09 -9.38
C LEU A 102 5.19 -6.67 -9.24
N SER A 103 6.12 -7.28 -10.00
CA SER A 103 7.53 -6.91 -9.92
C SER A 103 7.77 -5.48 -10.43
N ILE A 104 8.46 -4.66 -9.63
CA ILE A 104 8.82 -3.30 -9.99
C ILE A 104 10.28 -3.29 -10.44
N LEU A 105 10.50 -3.16 -11.75
CA LEU A 105 11.83 -3.10 -12.35
C LEU A 105 12.50 -1.72 -12.18
N THR A 106 11.71 -0.69 -11.92
CA THR A 106 12.20 0.68 -11.73
C THR A 106 12.87 0.83 -10.37
N LYS A 107 14.14 1.23 -10.37
CA LYS A 107 14.87 1.56 -9.15
C LYS A 107 14.49 2.94 -8.61
N ALA A 108 14.47 3.08 -7.29
CA ALA A 108 14.26 4.38 -6.66
C ALA A 108 15.50 5.28 -6.84
N HIS A 109 15.29 6.56 -7.11
CA HIS A 109 16.35 7.56 -7.03
C HIS A 109 16.39 8.11 -5.61
N ILE A 110 17.49 7.87 -4.89
CA ILE A 110 17.64 8.19 -3.47
C ILE A 110 18.74 9.24 -3.31
N ASP A 111 18.38 10.39 -2.74
CA ASP A 111 19.30 11.46 -2.35
C ASP A 111 19.29 11.64 -0.83
N GLY A 112 20.30 11.07 -0.17
CA GLY A 112 20.41 11.05 1.29
C GLY A 112 19.23 10.37 1.97
N ARG A 113 18.31 11.17 2.52
CA ARG A 113 17.10 10.71 3.23
C ARG A 113 15.81 10.98 2.43
N ARG A 114 15.92 11.16 1.11
CA ARG A 114 14.79 11.51 0.25
C ARG A 114 14.76 10.63 -1.00
N ILE A 115 13.56 10.30 -1.44
CA ILE A 115 13.29 9.76 -2.79
C ILE A 115 12.98 10.94 -3.72
N VAL A 116 13.61 10.97 -4.89
CA VAL A 116 13.54 12.08 -5.86
C VAL A 116 12.80 11.69 -7.14
#